data_AF-A0A512JRJ6-F1
#
_entry.id   AF-A0A512JRJ6-F1
#
_cell.length_a   1.000
_cell.length_b   1.000
_cell.length_c   1.000
_cell.angle_alpha   90.00
_cell.angle_beta   90.00
_cell.angle_gamma   90.00
#
_symmetry.space_group_name_H-M   'P 1'
#
loop_
_entity.id
_entity.type
_entity.pdbx_description
1 polymer ?
#
loop_
_entity_poly.entity_id
_entity_poly.type
_entity_poly.pdbx_seq_one_letter_code
_entity_poly.pdbx_strand_id
1 'polypeptide(L)' 'MPVDHWYEIIGIPTLADAVLDRLLHNAHRIELAGESLRKRKAAEPTA' A
#
# COMPACT_ATOMS: atom_id res chain seq x y z
N MET A 1 -1.51 0.91 -3.83
CA MET A 1 -2.92 0.73 -3.47
C MET A 1 -3.73 1.85 -4.10
N PRO A 2 -4.87 1.57 -4.77
CA PRO A 2 -5.80 2.59 -5.23
C PRO A 2 -6.49 3.26 -4.05
N VAL A 3 -6.76 4.57 -4.17
CA VAL A 3 -7.49 5.36 -3.18
C VAL A 3 -8.92 4.85 -3.01
N ASP A 4 -9.51 4.32 -4.08
CA ASP A 4 -10.90 3.85 -4.10
C ASP A 4 -11.19 2.76 -3.04
N HIS A 5 -10.21 1.90 -2.77
CA HIS A 5 -10.35 0.82 -1.78
C HIS A 5 -10.22 1.31 -0.33
N TRP A 6 -9.74 2.54 -0.10
CA TRP A 6 -9.61 3.09 1.26
C TRP A 6 -10.95 3.47 1.86
N TYR A 7 -11.90 3.93 1.04
CA TYR A 7 -13.25 4.25 1.49
C TYR A 7 -13.96 3.02 2.05
N GLU A 8 -13.75 1.85 1.43
CA GLU A 8 -14.29 0.56 1.89
C GLU A 8 -13.63 0.08 3.19
N ILE A 9 -12.32 0.29 3.34
CA ILE A 9 -11.57 -0.12 4.54
C ILE A 9 -11.90 0.76 5.75
N ILE A 10 -12.04 2.07 5.55
CA ILE A 10 -12.28 3.04 6.63
C ILE A 10 -13.77 3.09 7.00
N GLY A 11 -14.67 2.82 6.04
CA GLY A 11 -16.12 2.75 6.25
C GLY A 11 -16.80 4.10 6.50
N ILE A 12 -16.03 5.20 6.63
CA ILE A 12 -16.52 6.56 6.79
C ILE A 12 -15.86 7.44 5.73
N PRO A 13 -16.63 7.94 4.74
CA PRO A 13 -16.05 8.63 3.59
C PRO A 13 -15.35 9.95 3.95
N THR A 14 -15.93 10.72 4.88
CA THR A 14 -15.35 11.98 5.34
C THR A 14 -14.03 11.80 6.09
N LEU A 15 -13.90 10.71 6.85
CA LEU A 15 -12.65 10.39 7.54
C LEU A 15 -11.59 9.88 6.56
N ALA A 16 -12.00 9.07 5.58
CA ALA A 16 -11.12 8.59 4.53
C ALA A 16 -10.51 9.77 3.74
N ASP A 17 -11.34 10.76 3.38
CA ASP A 17 -10.87 11.99 2.74
C ASP A 17 -9.85 12.74 3.59
N ALA A 18 -10.15 13.00 4.87
CA ALA A 18 -9.25 13.74 5.75
C ALA A 18 -7.90 13.04 5.98
N VAL A 19 -7.91 11.71 6.09
CA VAL A 19 -6.69 10.90 6.26
C VAL A 19 -5.89 10.88 4.96
N LEU A 20 -6.55 10.71 3.83
CA LEU A 20 -5.94 10.71 2.50
C LEU A 20 -5.27 12.05 2.22
N ASP A 21 -5.95 13.15 2.54
CA ASP A 21 -5.46 14.49 2.30
C ASP A 21 -4.15 14.73 3.06
N ARG A 22 -4.06 14.25 4.31
CA ARG A 22 -2.84 14.37 5.14
C ARG A 22 -1.70 13.45 4.69
N LEU A 23 -2.01 12.23 4.24
CA LEU A 23 -1.02 11.24 3.80
C LEU A 23 -0.48 11.56 2.40
N LEU A 24 -1.37 11.83 1.43
CA LEU A 24 -0.97 12.04 0.04
C LEU A 24 -0.29 13.39 -0.17
N HIS A 25 -0.70 14.47 0.52
CA HIS A 25 -0.10 15.79 0.31
C HIS A 25 1.43 15.82 0.49
N ASN A 26 1.99 14.92 1.31
CA ASN A 26 3.43 14.87 1.58
C ASN A 26 4.08 13.52 1.25
N ALA A 27 3.38 12.62 0.55
CA ALA A 27 3.91 11.30 0.24
C ALA A 27 4.57 11.23 -1.14
N HIS A 28 5.71 10.56 -1.21
CA HIS A 28 6.29 10.10 -2.47
C HIS A 28 5.71 8.73 -2.83
N ARG A 29 5.00 8.65 -3.95
CA ARG A 29 4.44 7.39 -4.45
C ARG A 29 5.54 6.56 -5.12
N ILE A 30 5.84 5.40 -4.55
CA ILE A 30 6.78 4.43 -5.13
C ILE A 30 5.98 3.21 -5.56
N GLU A 31 5.85 3.02 -6.86
CA GLU A 31 5.26 1.80 -7.41
C GLU A 31 6.30 0.68 -7.39
N LEU A 32 6.07 -0.30 -6.54
CA LEU A 32 6.89 -1.50 -6.49
C LEU A 32 6.41 -2.49 -7.56
N ALA A 33 7.33 -2.96 -8.38
CA ALA A 33 7.08 -3.95 -9.42
C ALA A 33 7.94 -5.21 -9.20
N GLY A 34 7.45 -6.34 -9.72
CA GLY A 34 8.14 -7.63 -9.63
C GLY A 34 7.57 -8.58 -8.59
N GLU A 35 8.16 -9.76 -8.52
CA GLU A 35 7.70 -10.83 -7.64
C GLU A 35 8.11 -10.62 -6.18
N SER A 36 7.32 -11.19 -5.25
CA SER A 36 7.58 -11.10 -3.82
C SER A 36 8.98 -11.62 -3.46
N LEU A 37 9.79 -10.76 -2.85
CA LEU A 37 11.12 -11.13 -2.33
C LEU A 37 11.04 -12.26 -1.27
N ARG A 38 9.87 -12.43 -0.62
CA ARG A 38 9.66 -13.55 0.31
C ARG A 38 9.65 -14.91 -0.41
N LYS A 39 9.16 -14.97 -1.66
CA LYS A 39 9.20 -16.18 -2.49
C LYS A 39 10.65 -16.52 -2.88
N ARG A 40 11.47 -15.51 -3.16
CA ARG A 40 12.90 -15.71 -3.48
C ARG A 40 13.67 -16.29 -2.31
N LYS A 41 13.47 -15.77 -1.10
CA LYS A 41 14.13 -16.27 0.12
C LYS A 41 13.73 -17.70 0.51
N ALA A 42 12.50 -18.11 0.22
CA ALA A 42 12.04 -19.49 0.44
C ALA A 42 12.62 -20.49 -0.58
N ALA A 43 13.07 -20.00 -1.73
CA ALA A 43 13.66 -20.80 -2.81
C ALA A 43 15.19 -20.86 -2.76
N GLU A 44 15.85 -20.04 -1.95
CA GLU A 44 17.26 -20.22 -1.61
C GLU A 44 17.38 -21.42 -0.66
N PRO A 45 17.98 -22.54 -1.07
CA PRO A 45 18.30 -23.60 -0.13
C PRO A 45 19.36 -23.03 0.79
N THR A 46 19.04 -22.95 2.08
CA THR A 46 20.00 -22.69 3.16
C THR A 46 21.23 -23.58 2.93
N ALA A 47 22.34 -22.96 2.55
CA ALA A 47 23.66 -23.59 2.50
C ALA A 47 24.23 -23.72 3.92
#